data_AF-A0A973JTV5-F1
#
_entry.id   AF-A0A973JTV5-F1
#
_cell.length_a   1.000
_cell.length_b   1.000
_cell.length_c   1.000
_cell.angle_alpha   90.00
_cell.angle_beta   90.00
_cell.angle_gamma   90.00
#
_symmetry.space_group_name_H-M   'P 1'
#
loop_
_entity.id
_entity.type
_entity.pdbx_description
1 polymer ?
#
loop_
_entity_poly.entity_id
_entity_poly.type
_entity_poly.pdbx_seq_one_letter_code
_entity_poly.pdbx_strand_id
1 'polypeptide(L)' 'RLCDRVAIMDSGRIVAVDSPQELIAEHGGNLEDVYLKLTGRNLAD' A
#
# COMPACT_ATOMS: atom_id res chain seq x y z
N ARG A 1 -10.11 12.39 -11.80
CA ARG A 1 -9.40 12.24 -10.51
C ARG A 1 -10.08 11.08 -9.80
N LEU A 2 -9.46 9.89 -9.76
CA LEU A 2 -10.20 8.63 -9.58
C LEU A 2 -10.08 7.98 -8.20
N CYS A 3 -9.12 8.35 -7.36
CA CYS A 3 -9.09 7.94 -5.95
C CYS A 3 -8.43 9.02 -5.09
N ASP A 4 -9.04 9.33 -3.93
CA ASP A 4 -8.44 10.21 -2.93
C ASP A 4 -7.69 9.42 -1.85
N ARG A 5 -8.02 8.13 -1.66
CA ARG A 5 -7.38 7.20 -0.70
C ARG A 5 -7.40 5.76 -1.23
N VAL A 6 -6.42 4.96 -0.81
CA VAL A 6 -6.25 3.55 -1.17
C VAL A 6 -6.08 2.73 0.12
N ALA A 7 -6.66 1.54 0.14
CA ALA A 7 -6.47 0.58 1.23
C ALA A 7 -5.58 -0.57 0.75
N ILE A 8 -4.58 -0.92 1.54
CA ILE A 8 -3.79 -2.14 1.37
C ILE A 8 -4.43 -3.23 2.23
N MET A 9 -4.82 -4.32 1.60
CA MET A 9 -5.40 -5.48 2.26
C MET A 9 -4.45 -6.67 2.17
N ASP A 10 -4.29 -7.37 3.28
CA ASP A 10 -3.64 -8.66 3.36
C ASP A 10 -4.58 -9.67 4.05
N SER A 11 -4.79 -10.81 3.40
CA SER A 11 -5.49 -11.96 3.99
C SER A 11 -6.87 -11.61 4.58
N GLY A 12 -7.62 -10.72 3.91
CA GLY A 12 -8.95 -10.27 4.32
C GLY A 12 -8.95 -9.20 5.42
N ARG A 13 -7.80 -8.65 5.78
CA ARG A 13 -7.65 -7.55 6.75
C ARG A 13 -7.01 -6.35 6.09
N ILE A 14 -7.45 -5.16 6.48
CA ILE A 14 -6.84 -3.90 6.07
C ILE A 14 -5.60 -3.66 6.93
N VAL A 15 -4.44 -3.48 6.30
CA VAL A 15 -3.16 -3.22 6.98
C VAL A 15 -2.73 -1.76 6.91
N ALA A 16 -3.16 -1.01 5.89
CA ALA A 16 -2.92 0.43 5.77
C ALA A 16 -4.02 1.10 4.93
N VAL A 17 -4.38 2.36 5.24
CA VAL A 17 -5.33 3.16 4.45
C VAL A 17 -4.92 4.63 4.44
N ASP A 18 -4.39 5.10 3.31
CA ASP A 18 -4.14 6.51 3.11
C ASP A 18 -4.13 6.87 1.62
N SER A 19 -3.86 8.13 1.28
CA SER A 19 -3.56 8.52 -0.09
C SER A 19 -2.30 7.78 -0.56
N PRO A 20 -2.17 7.50 -1.88
CA PRO A 20 -0.97 6.86 -2.41
C PRO A 20 0.31 7.62 -2.05
N GLN A 21 0.22 8.95 -2.00
CA GLN A 21 1.34 9.84 -1.72
C GLN A 21 1.81 9.72 -0.27
N GLU A 22 0.87 9.69 0.68
CA GLU A 22 1.18 9.49 2.10
C GLU A 22 1.74 8.09 2.37
N LEU A 23 1.16 7.04 1.78
CA LEU A 23 1.69 5.68 1.89
C LEU A 23 3.13 5.58 1.39
N ILE A 24 3.44 6.25 0.28
CA ILE A 24 4.80 6.34 -0.26
C ILE A 24 5.71 7.17 0.66
N ALA A 25 5.23 8.27 1.24
CA ALA A 25 6.01 9.12 2.12
C ALA A 25 6.37 8.43 3.45
N GLU A 26 5.42 7.68 4.03
CA GLU A 26 5.58 7.00 5.31
C GLU A 26 6.50 5.77 5.21
N HIS A 27 6.39 5.02 4.10
CA HIS A 27 7.11 3.75 3.95
C HIS A 27 8.32 3.86 3.02
N GLY A 28 8.39 4.85 2.14
CA GLY A 28 9.49 5.09 1.20
C GLY A 28 9.54 4.10 0.03
N GLY A 29 9.85 4.61 -1.17
CA GLY A 29 9.93 3.83 -2.41
C GLY A 29 8.73 4.10 -3.33
N ASN A 30 8.22 3.05 -3.97
CA ASN A 30 6.99 3.08 -4.76
C ASN A 30 5.88 2.23 -4.10
N LEU A 31 4.66 2.22 -4.67
CA LEU A 31 3.54 1.44 -4.12
C LEU A 31 3.81 -0.07 -4.00
N GLU A 32 4.63 -0.64 -4.88
CA GLU A 32 5.04 -2.05 -4.80
C GLU A 32 5.95 -2.28 -3.60
N ASP A 33 6.91 -1.38 -3.34
CA ASP A 33 7.76 -1.43 -2.14
C ASP A 33 6.93 -1.31 -0.86
N VAL A 34 5.93 -0.43 -0.85
CA VAL A 34 5.02 -0.26 0.28
C VAL A 34 4.20 -1.53 0.51
N TYR A 35 3.67 -2.12 -0.56
CA TYR A 35 2.93 -3.38 -0.48
C TYR A 35 3.82 -4.52 0.05
N LEU A 36 5.05 -4.65 -0.45
CA LEU A 36 6.01 -5.64 0.01
C LEU A 36 6.36 -5.46 1.49
N LYS A 37 6.59 -4.21 1.94
CA LYS A 37 6.88 -3.91 3.35
C LYS A 37 5.72 -4.23 4.28
N LEU A 38 4.48 -3.99 3.84
CA LEU A 38 3.30 -4.16 4.67
C LEU A 38 2.74 -5.58 4.68
N THR A 39 2.91 -6.32 3.59
CA THR A 39 2.29 -7.66 3.41
C THR A 39 3.33 -8.79 3.38
N GLY A 40 4.61 -8.46 3.14
CA GLY A 40 5.66 -9.46 2.92
C GLY A 40 5.54 -10.23 1.60
N ARG A 41 4.67 -9.80 0.69
CA ARG A 41 4.40 -10.44 -0.61
C ARG A 41 4.65 -9.46 -1.76
N ASN A 42 5.00 -9.97 -2.94
CA ASN A 42 5.09 -9.14 -4.13
C ASN A 42 3.68 -8.86 -4.68
N LEU A 43 3.48 -7.70 -5.31
CA LEU A 43 2.20 -7.33 -5.93
C LEU A 43 1.90 -8.16 -7.20
N ALA A 44 2.93 -8.77 -7.80
CA ALA A 44 2.84 -9.57 -9.02
C ALA A 44 2.54 -11.07 -8.78
N ASP A 45 2.46 -11.51 -7.51
CA ASP A 45 2.02 -12.88 -7.12
C ASP A 45 0.48 -12.97 -7.05
#